data_AF-A0A8B8EZJ3-F1
#
_entry.id   AF-A0A8B8EZJ3-F1
#
_cell.length_a   1.000
_cell.length_b   1.000
_cell.length_c   1.000
_cell.angle_alpha   90.00
_cell.angle_beta   90.00
_cell.angle_gamma   90.00
#
_symmetry.space_group_name_H-M   'P 1'
#
loop_
_entity.id
_entity.type
_entity.pdbx_description
1 polymer ?
#
loop_
_entity_poly.entity_id
_entity_poly.type
_entity_poly.pdbx_seq_one_letter_code
_entity_poly.pdbx_strand_id
1 'polypeptide(L)'
;MCPADPCLRKPPGFSYADGQSCYGFYQCVKGKSRYLTCHDGYYFNPYKQGCFPDPSCHRNNLVHPCAFGTTLPFPGRPNLFYLYDGRKTMTPMKCPGGTWYRPDICTCDWIIPGKVEKEGCKPMFHFKYNGNFLEKYNRVQQLPTTGVALFRKSVLFNRGGKIIIWAMNNMDLDGDFSLCFEFMTKTFDGEIALISNDFEDAHFTYKLTFIPALGVVKGYFVLRDGSVATLDVVGVNPMQPHFVRIAKSGPKLSMRIDNSRPAVVPLHAAIATGKSPMVVGAANGCSSFVGYFDELKFFRCNPSNFFGDYDDIHHDDKRHDNIHHGNIGQDNSSSEENDDVFDDK
;
A
#
# COMPACT_ATOMS: atom_id res chain seq x y z
N MET A 1 24.56 -21.57 -5.88
CA MET A 1 25.36 -20.42 -5.38
C MET A 1 24.56 -19.14 -5.61
N CYS A 2 24.31 -18.33 -4.58
CA CYS A 2 23.57 -17.07 -4.69
C CYS A 2 24.43 -15.96 -5.33
N PRO A 3 23.93 -15.21 -6.33
CA PRO A 3 24.67 -14.11 -6.96
C PRO A 3 24.62 -12.75 -6.22
N ALA A 4 23.82 -12.61 -5.16
CA ALA A 4 23.53 -11.33 -4.51
C ALA A 4 23.73 -11.38 -2.99
N ASP A 5 24.96 -11.59 -2.55
CA ASP A 5 25.35 -11.42 -1.15
C ASP A 5 25.21 -9.93 -0.76
N PRO A 6 24.46 -9.55 0.30
CA PRO A 6 24.30 -8.15 0.73
C PRO A 6 25.65 -7.43 0.93
N CYS A 7 26.69 -8.19 1.24
CA CYS A 7 28.03 -7.67 1.42
C CYS A 7 28.73 -7.28 0.12
N LEU A 8 28.20 -7.62 -1.06
CA LEU A 8 28.73 -7.15 -2.36
C LEU A 8 28.66 -5.62 -2.52
N ARG A 9 27.76 -4.95 -1.79
CA ARG A 9 27.52 -3.50 -1.89
C ARG A 9 27.61 -2.77 -0.54
N LYS A 10 28.09 -3.43 0.51
CA LYS A 10 28.19 -2.87 1.87
C LYS A 10 29.64 -2.77 2.31
N PRO A 11 29.98 -1.77 3.15
CA PRO A 11 31.34 -1.62 3.63
C PRO A 11 31.76 -2.82 4.51
N PRO A 12 33.06 -3.16 4.54
CA PRO A 12 33.58 -4.16 5.47
C PRO A 12 33.20 -3.84 6.91
N GLY A 13 32.79 -4.87 7.67
CA GLY A 13 32.37 -4.73 9.07
C GLY A 13 30.88 -4.39 9.27
N PHE A 14 30.16 -4.01 8.20
CA PHE A 14 28.71 -3.84 8.27
C PHE A 14 28.05 -5.14 8.71
N SER A 15 27.22 -5.06 9.75
CA SER A 15 26.50 -6.19 10.29
C SER A 15 25.00 -6.05 10.07
N TYR A 16 24.33 -7.14 9.76
CA TYR A 16 22.88 -7.15 9.59
C TYR A 16 22.31 -8.40 10.26
N ALA A 17 21.09 -8.27 10.78
CA ALA A 17 20.45 -9.36 11.50
C ALA A 17 20.21 -10.57 10.58
N ASP A 18 20.31 -11.76 11.15
CA ASP A 18 20.07 -13.01 10.43
C ASP A 18 18.61 -13.12 9.97
N GLY A 19 17.70 -12.47 10.69
CA GLY A 19 16.27 -12.45 10.40
C GLY A 19 15.56 -13.76 10.75
N GLN A 20 16.30 -14.80 11.16
CA GLN A 20 15.80 -16.13 11.54
C GLN A 20 16.17 -16.51 12.99
N SER A 21 17.19 -15.85 13.53
CA SER A 21 17.65 -16.01 14.90
C SER A 21 17.69 -14.66 15.60
N CYS A 22 17.14 -14.58 16.81
CA CYS A 22 17.24 -13.37 17.64
C CYS A 22 18.71 -13.06 18.00
N TYR A 23 19.55 -14.09 18.14
CA TYR A 23 20.96 -13.97 18.50
C TYR A 23 21.88 -14.04 17.27
N GLY A 24 21.38 -14.41 16.10
CA GLY A 24 22.15 -14.57 14.86
C GLY A 24 22.27 -13.28 14.06
N PHE A 25 23.43 -13.07 13.46
CA PHE A 25 23.67 -11.95 12.55
C PHE A 25 24.76 -12.29 11.53
N TYR A 26 24.84 -11.52 10.45
CA TYR A 26 25.89 -11.60 9.46
C TYR A 26 26.75 -10.36 9.54
N GLN A 27 28.07 -10.53 9.38
CA GLN A 27 29.01 -9.44 9.21
C GLN A 27 29.71 -9.54 7.86
N CYS A 28 29.85 -8.40 7.18
CA CYS A 28 30.52 -8.33 5.90
C CYS A 28 32.04 -8.42 6.02
N VAL A 29 32.62 -9.48 5.46
CA VAL A 29 34.05 -9.73 5.41
C VAL A 29 34.46 -9.93 3.95
N LYS A 30 35.21 -8.96 3.39
CA LYS A 30 35.71 -9.00 2.00
C LYS A 30 34.60 -9.26 0.96
N GLY A 31 33.48 -8.55 1.10
CA GLY A 31 32.34 -8.66 0.18
C GLY A 31 31.48 -9.92 0.38
N LYS A 32 31.76 -10.72 1.42
CA LYS A 32 31.00 -11.94 1.75
C LYS A 32 30.37 -11.83 3.14
N SER A 33 29.18 -12.39 3.27
CA SER A 33 28.46 -12.50 4.53
C SER A 33 29.02 -13.62 5.40
N ARG A 34 29.50 -13.27 6.59
CA ARG A 34 29.97 -14.22 7.61
C ARG A 34 28.97 -14.27 8.75
N TYR A 35 28.39 -15.44 8.99
CA TYR A 35 27.46 -15.66 10.09
C TYR A 35 28.17 -15.62 11.45
N LEU A 36 27.55 -14.96 12.43
CA LEU A 36 28.00 -14.75 13.79
C LEU A 36 26.79 -14.81 14.73
N THR A 37 27.07 -14.97 16.02
CA THR A 37 26.05 -15.14 17.04
C THR A 37 26.38 -14.34 18.30
N CYS A 38 25.36 -13.77 18.91
CA CYS A 38 25.40 -13.22 20.25
C CYS A 38 25.44 -14.35 21.29
N HIS A 39 25.80 -14.00 22.52
CA HIS A 39 25.69 -14.90 23.66
C HIS A 39 24.23 -15.29 23.93
N ASP A 40 24.02 -16.41 24.62
CA ASP A 40 22.67 -16.80 25.03
C ASP A 40 22.09 -15.75 25.99
N GLY A 41 20.82 -15.40 25.82
CA GLY A 41 20.19 -14.27 26.53
C GLY A 41 20.57 -12.90 25.95
N TYR A 42 21.11 -12.85 24.72
CA TYR A 42 21.43 -11.61 24.01
C TYR A 42 20.95 -11.66 22.56
N TYR A 43 20.38 -10.57 22.08
CA TYR A 43 19.93 -10.43 20.69
C TYR A 43 20.84 -9.47 19.92
N PHE A 44 20.90 -9.61 18.59
CA PHE A 44 21.64 -8.68 17.74
C PHE A 44 20.77 -7.50 17.30
N ASN A 45 21.22 -6.27 17.58
CA ASN A 45 20.56 -5.04 17.14
C ASN A 45 21.29 -4.46 15.90
N PRO A 46 20.67 -4.48 14.71
CA PRO A 46 21.30 -3.98 13.48
C PRO A 46 21.40 -2.45 13.42
N TYR A 47 20.61 -1.70 14.18
CA TYR A 47 20.74 -0.24 14.23
C TYR A 47 21.89 0.21 15.14
N LYS A 48 22.11 -0.53 16.23
CA LYS A 48 23.20 -0.28 17.18
C LYS A 48 24.46 -1.09 16.86
N GLN A 49 24.42 -1.92 15.80
CA GLN A 49 25.53 -2.76 15.34
C GLN A 49 26.16 -3.60 16.47
N GLY A 50 25.35 -4.22 17.34
CA GLY A 50 25.86 -4.94 18.50
C GLY A 50 24.84 -5.85 19.21
N CYS A 51 25.35 -6.68 20.12
CA CYS A 51 24.53 -7.59 20.93
C CYS A 51 24.05 -6.91 22.21
N PHE A 52 22.77 -7.07 22.54
CA PHE A 52 22.15 -6.47 23.72
C PHE A 52 21.42 -7.52 24.56
N PRO A 53 21.38 -7.37 25.90
CA PRO A 53 20.71 -8.34 26.76
C PRO A 53 19.22 -8.44 26.43
N ASP A 54 18.75 -9.67 26.24
CA ASP A 54 17.35 -10.07 26.18
C ASP A 54 17.22 -11.50 26.73
N PRO A 55 16.75 -11.64 27.99
CA PRO A 55 16.61 -12.94 28.65
C PRO A 55 15.66 -13.91 27.95
N SER A 56 14.88 -13.47 26.96
CA SER A 56 13.98 -14.32 26.18
C SER A 56 14.64 -14.88 24.89
N CYS A 57 15.79 -14.33 24.51
CA CYS A 57 16.52 -14.74 23.33
C CYS A 57 17.48 -15.90 23.64
N HIS A 58 17.04 -17.13 23.36
CA HIS A 58 17.83 -18.33 23.59
C HIS A 58 18.20 -19.06 22.30
N ARG A 59 19.32 -19.79 22.33
CA ARG A 59 19.84 -20.59 21.21
C ARG A 59 18.85 -21.60 20.64
N ASN A 60 17.92 -22.06 21.48
CA ASN A 60 16.97 -23.13 21.15
C ASN A 60 15.65 -22.60 20.53
N ASN A 61 15.46 -21.27 20.47
CA ASN A 61 14.30 -20.62 19.85
C ASN A 61 14.49 -20.42 18.33
N LEU A 62 14.96 -21.45 17.63
CA LEU A 62 15.14 -21.44 16.17
C LEU A 62 13.79 -21.58 15.48
N VAL A 63 13.21 -20.47 15.01
CA VAL A 63 12.11 -20.52 14.03
C VAL A 63 12.73 -20.28 12.65
N HIS A 64 12.97 -21.38 11.92
CA HIS A 64 13.26 -21.34 10.49
C HIS A 64 11.93 -21.20 9.73
N PRO A 65 11.77 -20.17 8.87
CA PRO A 65 11.94 -20.39 7.43
C PRO A 65 12.66 -19.26 6.67
N CYS A 66 13.48 -19.68 5.69
CA CYS A 66 14.33 -18.85 4.85
C CYS A 66 13.62 -17.92 3.85
N ALA A 67 14.41 -16.89 3.51
CA ALA A 67 14.48 -16.17 2.24
C ALA A 67 13.43 -15.07 1.99
N PHE A 68 13.95 -13.84 1.89
CA PHE A 68 13.27 -12.65 1.39
C PHE A 68 12.33 -12.98 0.20
N GLY A 69 11.06 -12.58 0.33
CA GLY A 69 10.07 -12.67 -0.76
C GLY A 69 9.06 -13.83 -0.66
N THR A 70 9.08 -14.62 0.41
CA THR A 70 8.14 -15.75 0.59
C THR A 70 7.14 -15.54 1.73
N THR A 71 7.17 -14.42 2.46
CA THR A 71 6.33 -14.22 3.63
C THR A 71 5.25 -13.15 3.42
N LEU A 72 4.01 -13.42 3.85
CA LEU A 72 2.89 -12.48 3.81
C LEU A 72 2.28 -12.28 5.19
N PRO A 73 1.73 -11.10 5.52
CA PRO A 73 1.06 -10.89 6.81
C PRO A 73 -0.16 -11.81 6.95
N PHE A 74 -0.37 -12.35 8.15
CA PHE A 74 -1.57 -13.13 8.46
C PHE A 74 -2.70 -12.19 8.91
N PRO A 75 -3.85 -12.18 8.23
CA PRO A 75 -4.89 -11.18 8.51
C PRO A 75 -5.57 -11.37 9.87
N GLY A 76 -5.80 -10.24 10.55
CA GLY A 76 -6.43 -10.20 11.88
C GLY A 76 -5.59 -10.80 13.02
N ARG A 77 -4.43 -11.40 12.74
CA ARG A 77 -3.55 -12.01 13.75
C ARG A 77 -2.12 -11.52 13.55
N PRO A 78 -1.74 -10.39 14.15
CA PRO A 78 -0.45 -9.75 13.89
C PRO A 78 0.74 -10.58 14.42
N ASN A 79 0.50 -11.60 15.23
CA ASN A 79 1.50 -12.58 15.66
C ASN A 79 1.61 -13.80 14.73
N LEU A 80 0.99 -13.77 13.56
CA LEU A 80 1.06 -14.82 12.54
C LEU A 80 1.51 -14.23 11.19
N PHE A 81 2.06 -15.08 10.32
CA PHE A 81 2.36 -14.78 8.92
C PHE A 81 2.18 -16.03 8.05
N TYR A 82 2.02 -15.87 6.73
CA TYR A 82 2.09 -16.99 5.79
C TYR A 82 3.52 -17.14 5.27
N LEU A 83 3.96 -18.38 5.13
CA LEU A 83 5.18 -18.75 4.42
C LEU A 83 4.81 -19.43 3.10
N TYR A 84 5.40 -18.95 2.02
CA TYR A 84 5.32 -19.52 0.68
C TYR A 84 6.49 -20.47 0.45
N ASP A 85 6.18 -21.72 0.12
CA ASP A 85 7.18 -22.75 -0.14
C ASP A 85 7.76 -22.74 -1.57
N GLY A 86 7.37 -21.77 -2.39
CA GLY A 86 7.78 -21.67 -3.79
C GLY A 86 7.02 -22.61 -4.74
N ARG A 87 6.04 -23.40 -4.25
CA ARG A 87 5.34 -24.45 -5.02
C ARG A 87 3.81 -24.38 -4.97
N LYS A 88 3.26 -23.21 -4.60
CA LYS A 88 1.82 -22.86 -4.48
C LYS A 88 1.19 -23.04 -3.09
N THR A 89 1.95 -23.41 -2.07
CA THR A 89 1.38 -23.65 -0.74
C THR A 89 1.76 -22.52 0.23
N MET A 90 0.73 -21.97 0.90
CA MET A 90 0.87 -20.93 1.92
C MET A 90 0.62 -21.53 3.30
N THR A 91 1.70 -21.72 4.06
CA THR A 91 1.65 -22.33 5.38
C THR A 91 1.56 -21.24 6.45
N PRO A 92 0.57 -21.29 7.36
CA PRO A 92 0.48 -20.32 8.44
C PRO A 92 1.55 -20.59 9.50
N MET A 93 2.30 -19.55 9.82
CA MET A 93 3.40 -19.55 10.77
C MET A 93 3.07 -18.60 11.93
N LYS A 94 3.57 -18.94 13.12
CA LYS A 94 3.46 -18.09 14.31
C LYS A 94 4.77 -17.36 14.55
N CYS A 95 4.68 -16.06 14.79
CA CYS A 95 5.81 -15.28 15.28
C CYS A 95 6.25 -15.78 16.66
N PRO A 96 7.55 -15.66 16.99
CA PRO A 96 8.04 -15.87 18.34
C PRO A 96 7.21 -15.10 19.38
N GLY A 97 7.08 -15.65 20.59
CA GLY A 97 6.31 -15.03 21.66
C GLY A 97 6.77 -13.59 21.93
N GLY A 98 5.84 -12.64 21.97
CA GLY A 98 6.14 -11.22 22.19
C GLY A 98 6.58 -10.45 20.93
N THR A 99 6.51 -11.05 19.74
CA THR A 99 6.80 -10.38 18.46
C THR A 99 5.59 -10.40 17.51
N TRP A 100 5.62 -9.51 16.53
CA TRP A 100 4.57 -9.34 15.52
C TRP A 100 5.17 -9.30 14.12
N TYR A 101 4.46 -9.87 13.17
CA TYR A 101 4.89 -9.88 11.78
C TYR A 101 4.86 -8.48 11.19
N ARG A 102 6.00 -8.05 10.68
CA ARG A 102 6.19 -6.77 10.00
C ARG A 102 6.34 -6.98 8.50
N PRO A 103 5.34 -6.57 7.70
CA PRO A 103 5.37 -6.76 6.26
C PRO A 103 6.44 -5.90 5.58
N ASP A 104 6.88 -4.81 6.20
CA ASP A 104 7.88 -3.89 5.66
C ASP A 104 9.31 -4.45 5.70
N ILE A 105 9.57 -5.42 6.58
CA ILE A 105 10.84 -6.15 6.66
C ILE A 105 10.68 -7.65 6.42
N CYS A 106 9.49 -8.10 6.04
CA CYS A 106 9.13 -9.48 5.74
C CYS A 106 9.48 -10.48 6.86
N THR A 107 9.46 -10.06 8.12
CA THR A 107 9.81 -10.89 9.28
C THR A 107 9.10 -10.43 10.56
N CYS A 108 9.20 -11.20 11.65
CA CYS A 108 8.66 -10.82 12.95
C CYS A 108 9.61 -9.85 13.67
N ASP A 109 9.03 -8.86 14.34
CA ASP A 109 9.72 -7.78 15.06
C ASP A 109 9.01 -7.48 16.38
N TRP A 110 9.67 -6.78 17.30
CA TRP A 110 9.16 -6.44 18.63
C TRP A 110 8.19 -5.26 18.64
N ILE A 111 8.03 -4.59 17.49
CA ILE A 111 7.17 -3.41 17.35
C ILE A 111 5.71 -3.87 17.17
N ILE A 112 4.85 -3.48 18.12
CA ILE A 112 3.40 -3.74 18.07
C ILE A 112 2.78 -2.95 16.90
N PRO A 113 2.12 -3.61 15.94
CA PRO A 113 1.33 -2.91 14.94
C PRO A 113 0.23 -2.11 15.65
N GLY A 114 0.31 -0.78 15.57
CA GLY A 114 -0.65 0.13 16.22
C GLY A 114 -0.16 0.90 17.46
N LYS A 115 1.10 0.71 17.90
CA LYS A 115 1.78 1.70 18.78
C LYS A 115 2.91 2.38 18.02
N VAL A 116 2.53 3.24 17.08
CA VAL A 116 3.45 4.23 16.47
C VAL A 116 3.02 5.58 17.01
N GLU A 117 3.96 6.39 17.49
CA GLU A 117 3.73 7.82 17.75
C GLU A 117 3.03 8.46 16.54
N LYS A 118 2.16 9.45 16.77
CA LYS A 118 1.22 10.04 15.81
C LYS A 118 1.87 10.51 14.49
N GLU A 119 2.17 9.58 13.60
CA GLU A 119 2.28 9.85 12.17
C GLU A 119 0.86 9.77 11.59
N GLY A 120 0.49 10.74 10.77
CA GLY A 120 -0.84 10.78 10.13
C GLY A 120 -1.15 9.53 9.30
N CYS A 121 -2.40 9.40 8.84
CA CYS A 121 -2.84 8.24 8.06
C CYS A 121 -2.02 8.07 6.77
N LYS A 122 -1.13 7.06 6.73
CA LYS A 122 -0.28 6.73 5.58
C LYS A 122 -0.86 5.57 4.75
N PRO A 123 -0.62 5.54 3.43
CA PRO A 123 -1.10 4.44 2.59
C PRO A 123 -0.37 3.13 2.93
N MET A 124 -1.12 2.01 2.90
CA MET A 124 -0.59 0.65 2.91
C MET A 124 0.14 0.35 1.61
N PHE A 125 -0.40 0.79 0.47
CA PHE A 125 0.28 0.79 -0.82
C PHE A 125 -0.15 1.99 -1.67
N HIS A 126 0.74 2.41 -2.57
CA HIS A 126 0.50 3.42 -3.58
C HIS A 126 1.14 3.00 -4.91
N PHE A 127 0.32 2.69 -5.90
CA PHE A 127 0.76 2.44 -7.28
C PHE A 127 0.58 3.71 -8.11
N LYS A 128 1.71 4.34 -8.47
CA LYS A 128 1.77 5.58 -9.26
C LYS A 128 1.78 5.36 -10.78
N TYR A 129 2.08 4.12 -11.20
CA TYR A 129 2.22 3.71 -12.60
C TYR A 129 3.11 4.59 -13.50
N ASN A 130 4.05 5.32 -12.90
CA ASN A 130 4.99 6.23 -13.57
C ASN A 130 6.12 5.45 -14.27
N GLY A 131 5.78 4.81 -15.39
CA GLY A 131 6.71 4.06 -16.23
C GLY A 131 7.09 2.66 -15.73
N ASN A 132 6.54 2.22 -14.59
CA ASN A 132 6.75 0.87 -14.07
C ASN A 132 5.55 0.40 -13.21
N PHE A 133 5.52 -0.89 -12.88
CA PHE A 133 4.52 -1.50 -12.00
C PHE A 133 5.00 -1.56 -10.53
N LEU A 134 6.07 -0.85 -10.15
CA LEU A 134 6.54 -0.85 -8.77
C LEU A 134 5.64 0.03 -7.91
N GLU A 135 5.37 -0.45 -6.70
CA GLU A 135 4.72 0.31 -5.65
C GLU A 135 5.68 1.38 -5.09
N LYS A 136 5.17 2.55 -4.71
CA LYS A 136 5.98 3.72 -4.29
C LYS A 136 7.00 3.38 -3.20
N TYR A 137 6.63 2.53 -2.25
CA TYR A 137 7.47 2.12 -1.14
C TYR A 137 8.10 0.72 -1.34
N ASN A 138 7.85 0.10 -2.50
CA ASN A 138 8.29 -1.24 -2.87
C ASN A 138 7.88 -2.32 -1.83
N ARG A 139 6.72 -2.16 -1.19
CA ARG A 139 6.22 -3.07 -0.13
C ARG A 139 5.21 -4.08 -0.63
N VAL A 140 4.46 -3.73 -1.66
CA VAL A 140 3.38 -4.56 -2.21
C VAL A 140 3.65 -4.83 -3.67
N GLN A 141 3.70 -6.10 -4.04
CA GLN A 141 3.78 -6.51 -5.43
C GLN A 141 2.39 -6.58 -6.06
N GLN A 142 2.32 -6.18 -7.32
CA GLN A 142 1.18 -6.44 -8.19
C GLN A 142 1.59 -7.40 -9.31
N LEU A 143 0.64 -8.25 -9.73
CA LEU A 143 0.85 -9.22 -10.80
C LEU A 143 -0.07 -8.87 -11.98
N PRO A 144 0.41 -8.11 -12.97
CA PRO A 144 -0.33 -7.87 -14.21
C PRO A 144 -0.38 -9.14 -15.07
N THR A 145 -1.51 -9.38 -15.75
CA THR A 145 -1.65 -10.47 -16.73
C THR A 145 -1.43 -9.98 -18.17
N THR A 146 -1.44 -10.92 -19.10
CA THR A 146 -1.61 -10.62 -20.54
C THR A 146 -2.80 -9.69 -20.72
N GLY A 147 -2.61 -8.59 -21.46
CA GLY A 147 -3.62 -7.55 -21.66
C GLY A 147 -3.47 -6.32 -20.77
N VAL A 148 -2.43 -6.27 -19.92
CA VAL A 148 -2.10 -5.08 -19.12
C VAL A 148 -0.74 -4.52 -19.58
N ALA A 149 -0.68 -3.22 -19.86
CA ALA A 149 0.55 -2.55 -20.29
C ALA A 149 0.70 -1.19 -19.62
N LEU A 150 1.93 -0.71 -19.50
CA LEU A 150 2.19 0.67 -19.06
C LEU A 150 2.17 1.59 -20.27
N PHE A 151 1.54 2.75 -20.11
CA PHE A 151 1.59 3.81 -21.10
C PHE A 151 1.78 5.15 -20.40
N ARG A 152 2.95 5.74 -20.61
CA ARG A 152 3.39 6.98 -19.93
C ARG A 152 3.33 6.81 -18.41
N LYS A 153 2.34 7.41 -17.76
CA LYS A 153 2.18 7.44 -16.31
C LYS A 153 1.03 6.57 -15.80
N SER A 154 0.35 5.84 -16.68
CA SER A 154 -0.86 5.09 -16.33
C SER A 154 -0.80 3.66 -16.85
N VAL A 155 -1.72 2.83 -16.37
CA VAL A 155 -1.91 1.48 -16.88
C VAL A 155 -2.99 1.46 -17.94
N LEU A 156 -2.70 0.77 -19.04
CA LEU A 156 -3.65 0.39 -20.06
C LEU A 156 -4.14 -1.04 -19.86
N PHE A 157 -5.45 -1.19 -19.91
CA PHE A 157 -6.12 -2.48 -19.91
C PHE A 157 -6.73 -2.74 -21.29
N ASN A 158 -6.42 -3.90 -21.85
CA ASN A 158 -7.09 -4.51 -22.99
C ASN A 158 -8.03 -5.62 -22.51
N ARG A 159 -8.84 -6.17 -23.43
CA ARG A 159 -9.81 -7.22 -23.10
C ARG A 159 -9.13 -8.39 -22.38
N GLY A 160 -9.67 -8.75 -21.21
CA GLY A 160 -9.16 -9.83 -20.36
C GLY A 160 -7.94 -9.49 -19.50
N GLY A 161 -7.38 -8.28 -19.61
CA GLY A 161 -6.31 -7.81 -18.75
C GLY A 161 -6.78 -7.65 -17.30
N LYS A 162 -5.98 -8.13 -16.35
CA LYS A 162 -6.22 -7.95 -14.92
C LYS A 162 -4.91 -7.71 -14.17
N ILE A 163 -4.99 -6.94 -13.08
CA ILE A 163 -3.89 -6.83 -12.11
C ILE A 163 -4.34 -7.49 -10.81
N ILE A 164 -3.49 -8.35 -10.25
CA ILE A 164 -3.76 -9.04 -8.99
C ILE A 164 -2.86 -8.46 -7.89
N ILE A 165 -3.47 -8.08 -6.76
CA ILE A 165 -2.78 -7.54 -5.59
C ILE A 165 -2.99 -8.50 -4.41
N TRP A 166 -2.05 -9.42 -4.25
CA TRP A 166 -2.13 -10.49 -3.24
C TRP A 166 -2.11 -10.01 -1.79
N ALA A 167 -1.54 -8.82 -1.53
CA ALA A 167 -1.54 -8.22 -0.20
C ALA A 167 -2.95 -7.91 0.34
N MET A 168 -3.97 -7.91 -0.53
CA MET A 168 -5.38 -7.72 -0.14
C MET A 168 -6.13 -9.02 0.18
N ASN A 169 -5.42 -10.16 0.16
CA ASN A 169 -6.02 -11.45 0.51
C ASN A 169 -6.39 -11.52 2.01
N ASN A 170 -7.59 -12.02 2.31
CA ASN A 170 -8.23 -12.04 3.65
C ASN A 170 -8.20 -10.67 4.35
N MET A 171 -8.22 -9.57 3.61
CA MET A 171 -8.25 -8.23 4.21
C MET A 171 -9.54 -8.04 5.01
N ASP A 172 -9.40 -7.72 6.30
CA ASP A 172 -10.52 -7.29 7.13
C ASP A 172 -10.80 -5.81 6.88
N LEU A 173 -11.95 -5.52 6.30
CA LEU A 173 -12.43 -4.18 5.98
C LEU A 173 -13.45 -3.66 7.01
N ASP A 174 -13.56 -4.32 8.17
CA ASP A 174 -14.41 -3.85 9.26
C ASP A 174 -13.81 -2.66 10.03
N GLY A 175 -12.48 -2.48 9.97
CA GLY A 175 -11.84 -1.26 10.46
C GLY A 175 -12.11 -0.04 9.57
N ASP A 176 -11.65 1.13 10.01
CA ASP A 176 -11.60 2.31 9.15
C ASP A 176 -10.63 2.07 7.99
N PHE A 177 -11.06 2.34 6.76
CA PHE A 177 -10.22 2.20 5.58
C PHE A 177 -10.60 3.22 4.52
N SER A 178 -9.65 3.53 3.65
CA SER A 178 -9.85 4.39 2.48
C SER A 178 -9.18 3.78 1.25
N LEU A 179 -9.82 3.93 0.09
CA LEU A 179 -9.36 3.45 -1.22
C LEU A 179 -9.62 4.56 -2.26
N CYS A 180 -8.61 4.88 -3.07
CA CYS A 180 -8.80 5.76 -4.20
C CYS A 180 -7.98 5.33 -5.41
N PHE A 181 -8.46 5.72 -6.59
CA PHE A 181 -7.84 5.44 -7.89
C PHE A 181 -8.49 6.28 -8.98
N GLU A 182 -7.81 6.42 -10.10
CA GLU A 182 -8.32 7.05 -11.32
C GLU A 182 -8.67 5.98 -12.35
N PHE A 183 -9.74 6.21 -13.12
CA PHE A 183 -10.09 5.35 -14.24
C PHE A 183 -10.70 6.13 -15.40
N MET A 184 -10.59 5.56 -16.59
CA MET A 184 -11.37 5.93 -17.77
C MET A 184 -11.64 4.66 -18.59
N THR A 185 -12.90 4.38 -18.90
CA THR A 185 -13.26 3.24 -19.74
C THR A 185 -13.25 3.61 -21.23
N LYS A 186 -12.99 2.62 -22.09
CA LYS A 186 -13.20 2.67 -23.54
C LYS A 186 -14.29 1.70 -24.01
N THR A 187 -14.84 0.89 -23.10
CA THR A 187 -15.97 0.01 -23.34
C THR A 187 -17.24 0.61 -22.75
N PHE A 188 -18.34 0.52 -23.48
CA PHE A 188 -19.64 1.11 -23.10
C PHE A 188 -20.70 0.05 -22.76
N ASP A 189 -20.40 -1.23 -23.02
CA ASP A 189 -21.36 -2.32 -22.92
C ASP A 189 -21.29 -3.05 -21.57
N GLY A 190 -22.45 -3.11 -20.90
CA GLY A 190 -22.65 -3.88 -19.68
C GLY A 190 -22.09 -3.20 -18.42
N GLU A 191 -22.03 -3.99 -17.34
CA GLU A 191 -21.44 -3.59 -16.07
C GLU A 191 -19.97 -4.01 -16.04
N ILE A 192 -19.08 -3.03 -15.95
CA ILE A 192 -17.63 -3.22 -16.05
C ILE A 192 -17.03 -3.30 -14.65
N ALA A 193 -16.19 -4.30 -14.39
CA ALA A 193 -15.49 -4.42 -13.12
C ALA A 193 -14.29 -3.45 -13.06
N LEU A 194 -14.30 -2.52 -12.11
CA LEU A 194 -13.16 -1.64 -11.86
C LEU A 194 -12.18 -2.33 -10.88
N ILE A 195 -12.68 -2.69 -9.70
CA ILE A 195 -11.93 -3.41 -8.66
C ILE A 195 -12.85 -4.43 -8.00
N SER A 196 -12.36 -5.62 -7.69
CA SER A 196 -13.11 -6.60 -6.92
C SER A 196 -12.18 -7.46 -6.06
N ASN A 197 -12.72 -8.31 -5.20
CA ASN A 197 -12.04 -9.53 -4.76
C ASN A 197 -12.70 -10.79 -5.30
N ASP A 198 -13.37 -10.68 -6.44
CA ASP A 198 -13.99 -11.80 -7.14
C ASP A 198 -12.92 -12.49 -7.99
N PHE A 199 -12.27 -13.51 -7.41
CA PHE A 199 -11.11 -14.16 -8.00
C PHE A 199 -11.24 -15.68 -7.92
N GLU A 200 -11.06 -16.33 -9.08
CA GLU A 200 -11.21 -17.78 -9.23
C GLU A 200 -12.59 -18.26 -8.74
N ASP A 201 -12.62 -19.32 -7.93
CA ASP A 201 -13.86 -19.98 -7.48
C ASP A 201 -14.45 -19.36 -6.21
N ALA A 202 -13.86 -18.28 -5.70
CA ALA A 202 -14.31 -17.63 -4.47
C ALA A 202 -15.36 -16.56 -4.75
N HIS A 203 -16.43 -16.53 -3.95
CA HIS A 203 -17.40 -15.44 -3.98
C HIS A 203 -16.76 -14.12 -3.51
N PHE A 204 -17.12 -13.03 -4.19
CA PHE A 204 -16.69 -11.70 -3.80
C PHE A 204 -17.29 -11.30 -2.44
N THR A 205 -16.56 -10.49 -1.68
CA THR A 205 -17.11 -9.74 -0.55
C THR A 205 -17.14 -8.24 -0.81
N TYR A 206 -16.39 -7.75 -1.80
CA TYR A 206 -16.55 -6.42 -2.33
C TYR A 206 -16.32 -6.37 -3.84
N LYS A 207 -17.08 -5.51 -4.51
CA LYS A 207 -16.94 -5.27 -5.94
C LYS A 207 -17.31 -3.82 -6.28
N LEU A 208 -16.48 -3.15 -7.06
CA LEU A 208 -16.72 -1.83 -7.61
C LEU A 208 -16.87 -1.95 -9.12
N THR A 209 -17.95 -1.39 -9.65
CA THR A 209 -18.28 -1.49 -11.07
C THR A 209 -18.67 -0.13 -11.64
N PHE A 210 -18.61 -0.03 -12.96
CA PHE A 210 -19.12 1.10 -13.72
C PHE A 210 -20.10 0.62 -14.79
N ILE A 211 -21.25 1.27 -14.91
CA ILE A 211 -22.26 1.03 -15.94
C ILE A 211 -22.29 2.27 -16.85
N PRO A 212 -21.54 2.26 -17.98
CA PRO A 212 -21.36 3.45 -18.81
C PRO A 212 -22.66 3.99 -19.39
N ALA A 213 -23.55 3.11 -19.84
CA ALA A 213 -24.84 3.49 -20.43
C ALA A 213 -25.75 4.25 -19.46
N LEU A 214 -25.55 4.06 -18.15
CA LEU A 214 -26.32 4.74 -17.10
C LEU A 214 -25.51 5.87 -16.43
N GLY A 215 -24.21 5.96 -16.68
CA GLY A 215 -23.32 6.88 -15.98
C GLY A 215 -23.29 6.63 -14.46
N VAL A 216 -23.30 5.36 -14.04
CA VAL A 216 -23.36 4.97 -12.62
C VAL A 216 -22.14 4.15 -12.22
N VAL A 217 -21.44 4.60 -11.19
CA VAL A 217 -20.45 3.79 -10.46
C VAL A 217 -21.13 3.15 -9.26
N LYS A 218 -21.03 1.83 -9.14
CA LYS A 218 -21.63 1.05 -8.05
C LYS A 218 -20.56 0.37 -7.20
N GLY A 219 -20.82 0.30 -5.90
CA GLY A 219 -20.03 -0.48 -4.97
C GLY A 219 -20.90 -1.46 -4.21
N TYR A 220 -20.57 -2.75 -4.26
CA TYR A 220 -21.23 -3.84 -3.56
C TYR A 220 -20.33 -4.31 -2.44
N PHE A 221 -20.86 -4.42 -1.21
CA PHE A 221 -20.13 -4.89 -0.04
C PHE A 221 -21.00 -5.90 0.71
N VAL A 222 -20.56 -7.16 0.72
CA VAL A 222 -21.22 -8.24 1.47
C VAL A 222 -20.93 -8.05 2.96
N LEU A 223 -21.96 -8.09 3.78
CA LEU A 223 -21.84 -7.97 5.24
C LEU A 223 -21.82 -9.35 5.89
N ARG A 224 -21.38 -9.42 7.16
CA ARG A 224 -21.23 -10.69 7.89
C ARG A 224 -22.55 -11.42 8.14
N ASP A 225 -23.68 -10.74 8.05
CA ASP A 225 -25.01 -11.34 8.11
C ASP A 225 -25.52 -11.84 6.74
N GLY A 226 -24.71 -11.70 5.68
CA GLY A 226 -25.03 -12.12 4.33
C GLY A 226 -25.79 -11.08 3.50
N SER A 227 -26.19 -9.94 4.08
CA SER A 227 -26.77 -8.84 3.34
C SER A 227 -25.72 -8.12 2.47
N VAL A 228 -26.16 -7.31 1.51
CA VAL A 228 -25.28 -6.53 0.64
C VAL A 228 -25.57 -5.04 0.79
N ALA A 229 -24.57 -4.27 1.21
CA ALA A 229 -24.61 -2.82 1.17
C ALA A 229 -24.21 -2.33 -0.23
N THR A 230 -25.00 -1.41 -0.80
CA THR A 230 -24.79 -0.87 -2.15
C THR A 230 -24.58 0.64 -2.13
N LEU A 231 -23.48 1.11 -2.70
CA LEU A 231 -23.20 2.53 -2.93
C LEU A 231 -23.35 2.86 -4.40
N ASP A 232 -24.24 3.79 -4.75
CA ASP A 232 -24.47 4.20 -6.13
C ASP A 232 -24.15 5.70 -6.28
N VAL A 233 -23.24 6.04 -7.19
CA VAL A 233 -22.95 7.42 -7.60
C VAL A 233 -23.32 7.58 -9.08
N VAL A 234 -24.22 8.52 -9.35
CA VAL A 234 -24.79 8.79 -10.68
C VAL A 234 -24.15 10.02 -11.34
N GLY A 235 -24.33 10.18 -12.64
CA GLY A 235 -23.87 11.35 -13.40
C GLY A 235 -22.39 11.28 -13.80
N VAL A 236 -21.82 10.08 -13.83
CA VAL A 236 -20.41 9.83 -14.21
C VAL A 236 -20.32 9.74 -15.74
N ASN A 237 -19.50 10.58 -16.37
CA ASN A 237 -19.38 10.68 -17.82
C ASN A 237 -18.44 9.61 -18.40
N PRO A 238 -18.94 8.60 -19.12
CA PRO A 238 -18.09 7.49 -19.56
C PRO A 238 -16.97 7.90 -20.55
N MET A 239 -17.00 9.12 -21.09
CA MET A 239 -16.01 9.65 -22.02
C MET A 239 -14.89 10.46 -21.36
N GLN A 240 -14.85 10.56 -20.02
CA GLN A 240 -13.85 11.34 -19.29
C GLN A 240 -13.13 10.50 -18.22
N PRO A 241 -11.90 10.89 -17.84
CA PRO A 241 -11.25 10.34 -16.65
C PRO A 241 -11.98 10.75 -15.38
N HIS A 242 -12.04 9.83 -14.42
CA HIS A 242 -12.70 10.01 -13.14
C HIS A 242 -11.84 9.55 -11.98
N PHE A 243 -11.93 10.26 -10.85
CA PHE A 243 -11.29 9.89 -9.60
C PHE A 243 -12.30 9.31 -8.61
N VAL A 244 -12.07 8.06 -8.20
CA VAL A 244 -12.92 7.33 -7.27
C VAL A 244 -12.33 7.43 -5.87
N ARG A 245 -13.18 7.71 -4.89
CA ARG A 245 -12.82 7.70 -3.47
C ARG A 245 -13.86 6.95 -2.67
N ILE A 246 -13.41 5.97 -1.91
CA ILE A 246 -14.26 5.17 -1.03
C ILE A 246 -13.62 5.12 0.35
N ALA A 247 -14.44 5.26 1.39
CA ALA A 247 -13.97 5.12 2.74
C ALA A 247 -15.05 4.53 3.66
N LYS A 248 -14.60 3.77 4.66
CA LYS A 248 -15.40 3.39 5.81
C LYS A 248 -14.91 4.15 7.02
N SER A 249 -15.81 4.83 7.72
CA SER A 249 -15.54 5.47 9.01
C SER A 249 -16.60 5.03 10.01
N GLY A 250 -16.19 4.24 11.00
CA GLY A 250 -17.11 3.58 11.93
C GLY A 250 -18.18 2.78 11.16
N PRO A 251 -19.47 2.97 11.43
CA PRO A 251 -20.55 2.25 10.75
C PRO A 251 -20.94 2.87 9.41
N LYS A 252 -20.24 3.89 8.89
CA LYS A 252 -20.61 4.55 7.64
C LYS A 252 -19.66 4.15 6.53
N LEU A 253 -20.23 3.71 5.40
CA LEU A 253 -19.51 3.51 4.16
C LEU A 253 -19.85 4.66 3.21
N SER A 254 -18.86 5.22 2.53
CA SER A 254 -19.02 6.40 1.68
C SER A 254 -18.24 6.27 0.38
N MET A 255 -18.80 6.79 -0.72
CA MET A 255 -18.16 6.83 -2.02
C MET A 255 -18.41 8.18 -2.71
N ARG A 256 -17.36 8.78 -3.27
CA ARG A 256 -17.40 10.03 -4.05
C ARG A 256 -16.70 9.80 -5.38
N ILE A 257 -17.25 10.33 -6.47
CA ILE A 257 -16.63 10.33 -7.79
C ILE A 257 -16.37 11.79 -8.15
N ASP A 258 -15.12 12.14 -8.44
CA ASP A 258 -14.67 13.52 -8.63
C ASP A 258 -15.17 14.41 -7.50
N ASN A 259 -15.80 15.54 -7.83
CA ASN A 259 -16.40 16.47 -6.89
C ASN A 259 -17.91 16.24 -6.67
N SER A 260 -18.46 15.07 -7.05
CA SER A 260 -19.87 14.73 -6.82
C SER A 260 -20.25 14.77 -5.34
N ARG A 261 -21.55 14.80 -5.02
CA ARG A 261 -21.98 14.53 -3.64
C ARG A 261 -21.60 13.08 -3.27
N PRO A 262 -21.04 12.83 -2.07
CA PRO A 262 -20.75 11.47 -1.64
C PRO A 262 -22.05 10.67 -1.46
N ALA A 263 -22.10 9.47 -2.02
CA ALA A 263 -23.05 8.45 -1.61
C ALA A 263 -22.62 7.90 -0.24
N VAL A 264 -23.57 7.75 0.69
CA VAL A 264 -23.30 7.28 2.05
C VAL A 264 -24.33 6.24 2.44
N VAL A 265 -23.87 5.11 2.97
CA VAL A 265 -24.73 4.04 3.48
C VAL A 265 -24.32 3.67 4.91
N PRO A 266 -25.26 3.62 5.86
CA PRO A 266 -25.02 3.06 7.18
C PRO A 266 -24.96 1.53 7.09
N LEU A 267 -23.95 0.95 7.74
CA LEU A 267 -23.76 -0.48 7.85
C LEU A 267 -24.38 -0.96 9.17
N HIS A 268 -25.26 -1.96 9.08
CA HIS A 268 -25.87 -2.60 10.23
C HIS A 268 -25.09 -3.84 10.70
N ALA A 269 -24.15 -4.31 9.89
CA ALA A 269 -23.21 -5.38 10.21
C ALA A 269 -21.82 -5.06 9.62
N ALA A 270 -20.80 -5.70 10.17
CA ALA A 270 -19.42 -5.63 9.68
C ALA A 270 -19.31 -6.11 8.23
N ILE A 271 -18.34 -5.59 7.47
CA ILE A 271 -18.03 -6.09 6.13
C ILE A 271 -17.46 -7.50 6.24
N ALA A 272 -17.93 -8.41 5.38
CA ALA A 272 -17.44 -9.78 5.34
C ALA A 272 -16.00 -9.85 4.78
N THR A 273 -15.17 -10.68 5.42
CA THR A 273 -13.80 -10.92 4.97
C THR A 273 -13.79 -11.98 3.87
N GLY A 274 -13.20 -11.66 2.71
CA GLY A 274 -13.06 -12.57 1.58
C GLY A 274 -11.67 -13.18 1.49
N LYS A 275 -11.55 -14.45 1.10
CA LYS A 275 -10.28 -15.20 0.99
C LYS A 275 -9.50 -14.95 -0.31
N SER A 276 -9.88 -13.90 -1.03
CA SER A 276 -9.39 -13.62 -2.38
C SER A 276 -8.59 -12.32 -2.41
N PRO A 277 -7.59 -12.23 -3.30
CA PRO A 277 -6.85 -11.00 -3.51
C PRO A 277 -7.74 -9.90 -4.08
N MET A 278 -7.24 -8.67 -4.08
CA MET A 278 -7.84 -7.60 -4.88
C MET A 278 -7.45 -7.77 -6.33
N VAL A 279 -8.42 -7.62 -7.22
CA VAL A 279 -8.28 -7.71 -8.67
C VAL A 279 -8.75 -6.40 -9.27
N VAL A 280 -7.90 -5.79 -10.09
CA VAL A 280 -8.26 -4.61 -10.90
C VAL A 280 -8.63 -5.10 -12.30
N GLY A 281 -9.77 -4.61 -12.81
CA GLY A 281 -10.23 -4.81 -14.18
C GLY A 281 -11.03 -6.08 -14.46
N ALA A 282 -11.32 -6.89 -13.44
CA ALA A 282 -12.09 -8.13 -13.60
C ALA A 282 -12.95 -8.47 -12.37
N ALA A 283 -14.10 -9.09 -12.63
CA ALA A 283 -14.95 -9.76 -11.66
C ALA A 283 -15.89 -10.74 -12.38
N ASN A 284 -16.39 -11.76 -11.69
CA ASN A 284 -17.33 -12.71 -12.29
C ASN A 284 -18.68 -12.01 -12.58
N GLY A 285 -19.25 -12.33 -13.74
CA GLY A 285 -20.51 -11.72 -14.22
C GLY A 285 -20.38 -10.29 -14.73
N CYS A 286 -19.18 -9.70 -14.79
CA CYS A 286 -18.94 -8.36 -15.30
C CYS A 286 -18.20 -8.37 -16.65
N SER A 287 -18.41 -7.33 -17.45
CA SER A 287 -17.60 -7.04 -18.64
C SER A 287 -16.14 -6.76 -18.23
N SER A 288 -15.18 -7.18 -19.05
CA SER A 288 -13.76 -6.85 -18.84
C SER A 288 -13.53 -5.34 -18.91
N PHE A 289 -12.69 -4.81 -18.03
CA PHE A 289 -12.25 -3.43 -18.12
C PHE A 289 -11.30 -3.24 -19.31
N VAL A 290 -11.63 -2.27 -20.16
CA VAL A 290 -10.77 -1.81 -21.26
C VAL A 290 -10.66 -0.30 -21.10
N GLY A 291 -9.47 0.22 -20.86
CA GLY A 291 -9.34 1.60 -20.42
C GLY A 291 -8.00 1.96 -19.80
N TYR A 292 -7.99 3.13 -19.17
CA TYR A 292 -6.87 3.65 -18.38
C TYR A 292 -7.17 3.52 -16.89
N PHE A 293 -6.15 3.19 -16.11
CA PHE A 293 -6.25 3.10 -14.65
C PHE A 293 -4.98 3.67 -14.02
N ASP A 294 -5.14 4.46 -12.96
CA ASP A 294 -4.01 5.16 -12.34
C ASP A 294 -4.18 5.43 -10.83
N GLU A 295 -3.11 5.86 -10.18
CA GLU A 295 -3.08 6.42 -8.82
C GLU A 295 -3.80 5.59 -7.73
N LEU A 296 -3.63 4.27 -7.79
CA LEU A 296 -4.27 3.35 -6.84
C LEU A 296 -3.60 3.40 -5.46
N LYS A 297 -4.37 3.80 -4.46
CA LYS A 297 -3.95 3.88 -3.05
C LYS A 297 -4.94 3.18 -2.13
N PHE A 298 -4.42 2.43 -1.16
CA PHE A 298 -5.23 1.86 -0.09
C PHE A 298 -4.66 2.24 1.27
N PHE A 299 -5.53 2.56 2.22
CA PHE A 299 -5.22 2.99 3.57
C PHE A 299 -6.01 2.14 4.57
N ARG A 300 -5.37 1.74 5.67
CA ARG A 300 -6.04 1.10 6.82
C ARG A 300 -6.51 2.12 7.86
N CYS A 301 -6.83 3.31 7.39
CA CYS A 301 -7.28 4.46 8.15
C CYS A 301 -7.90 5.45 7.16
N ASN A 302 -8.47 6.54 7.67
CA ASN A 302 -9.03 7.62 6.86
C ASN A 302 -8.09 8.84 6.90
N PRO A 303 -7.51 9.26 5.77
CA PRO A 303 -6.77 10.51 5.69
C PRO A 303 -7.64 11.72 6.06
N SER A 304 -7.04 12.72 6.69
CA SER A 304 -7.69 14.02 6.86
C SER A 304 -8.06 14.59 5.49
N ASN A 305 -9.28 15.14 5.37
CA ASN A 305 -9.81 15.68 4.11
C ASN A 305 -9.83 14.69 2.93
N PHE A 306 -9.95 13.38 3.19
CA PHE A 306 -10.01 12.37 2.11
C PHE A 306 -11.11 12.64 1.07
N PHE A 307 -12.26 13.15 1.52
CA PHE A 307 -13.37 13.59 0.67
C PHE A 307 -13.35 15.09 0.37
N GLY A 308 -12.24 15.81 0.57
CA GLY A 308 -12.07 17.21 0.14
C GLY A 308 -12.20 17.37 -1.38
N ASP A 309 -12.12 18.57 -1.94
CA ASP A 309 -12.25 18.69 -3.40
C ASP A 309 -10.97 18.19 -4.10
N TYR A 310 -11.14 17.64 -5.32
CA TYR A 310 -10.08 16.93 -6.02
C TYR A 310 -8.85 17.83 -6.31
N ASP A 311 -9.07 19.11 -6.55
CA ASP A 311 -8.01 20.10 -6.81
C ASP A 311 -7.13 20.36 -5.57
N ASP A 312 -7.67 20.17 -4.35
CA ASP A 312 -6.93 20.38 -3.10
C ASP A 312 -5.91 19.25 -2.82
N ILE A 313 -6.18 18.04 -3.29
CA ILE A 313 -5.38 16.84 -2.96
C ILE A 313 -4.10 16.77 -3.80
N HIS A 314 -4.13 17.26 -5.05
CA HIS A 314 -2.93 17.37 -5.90
C HIS A 314 -2.00 18.53 -5.47
N HIS A 315 -2.45 19.39 -4.55
CA HIS A 315 -1.63 20.48 -4.02
C HIS A 315 -0.71 20.06 -2.88
N ASP A 316 -1.07 19.06 -2.07
CA ASP A 316 -0.25 18.62 -0.93
C ASP A 316 0.95 17.73 -1.33
N ASP A 317 0.85 16.96 -2.43
CA ASP A 317 2.00 16.19 -2.94
C ASP A 317 3.08 17.11 -3.57
N LYS A 318 2.77 18.39 -3.85
CA LYS A 318 3.74 19.41 -4.32
C LYS A 318 4.42 20.19 -3.19
N ARG A 319 3.86 20.20 -1.97
CA ARG A 319 4.43 20.98 -0.86
C ARG A 319 5.67 20.36 -0.23
N HIS A 320 5.94 19.07 -0.46
CA HIS A 320 7.15 18.41 0.04
C HIS A 320 8.38 18.52 -0.87
N ASP A 321 8.23 19.02 -2.11
CA ASP A 321 9.36 19.19 -3.03
C ASP A 321 9.96 20.61 -3.03
N ASN A 322 9.41 21.54 -2.24
CA ASN A 322 9.83 22.96 -2.20
C ASN A 322 10.42 23.40 -0.84
N ILE A 323 11.25 22.56 -0.21
CA ILE A 323 12.14 23.01 0.88
C ILE A 323 13.59 22.72 0.48
N HIS A 324 14.09 23.48 -0.49
CA HIS A 324 15.46 23.98 -0.54
C HIS A 324 15.64 24.80 -1.81
N HIS A 325 15.29 26.09 -1.77
CA HIS A 325 16.04 27.16 -2.42
C HIS A 325 15.44 28.52 -2.03
N GLY A 326 16.29 29.40 -1.48
CA GLY A 326 16.17 30.84 -1.71
C GLY A 326 15.61 31.70 -0.56
N ASN A 327 16.56 32.31 0.15
CA ASN A 327 16.58 33.72 0.53
C ASN A 327 15.63 34.24 1.64
N ILE A 328 16.20 34.25 2.85
CA ILE A 328 16.24 35.41 3.77
C ILE A 328 16.66 36.63 2.93
N GLY A 329 16.04 37.80 2.93
CA GLY A 329 15.06 38.43 3.79
C GLY A 329 15.30 39.94 3.59
N GLN A 330 14.32 40.65 3.05
CA GLN A 330 14.28 42.10 3.17
C GLN A 330 13.75 42.43 4.57
N ASP A 331 14.35 43.40 5.25
CA ASP A 331 13.56 44.47 5.86
C ASP A 331 14.42 45.66 6.34
N ASN A 332 13.98 46.83 5.86
CA ASN A 332 13.84 48.14 6.50
C ASN A 332 15.02 48.82 7.22
N SER A 333 15.36 50.02 6.75
CA SER A 333 14.95 51.26 7.46
C SER A 333 15.39 52.54 6.72
N SER A 334 14.55 53.55 6.89
CA SER A 334 14.64 54.95 6.51
C SER A 334 15.92 55.68 6.97
N SER A 335 16.40 56.65 6.19
CA SER A 335 16.54 58.08 6.55
C SER A 335 17.48 58.83 5.60
N GLU A 336 17.12 60.09 5.34
CA GLU A 336 17.97 61.27 5.07
C GLU A 336 18.85 61.28 3.79
N GLU A 337 18.56 62.12 2.79
CA GLU A 337 18.79 63.58 2.66
C GLU A 337 20.08 63.90 1.89
N ASN A 338 19.94 64.87 0.98
CA ASN A 338 20.97 65.68 0.30
C ASN A 338 21.60 65.19 -1.02
N ASP A 339 21.13 65.88 -2.06
CA ASP A 339 21.90 66.78 -2.94
C ASP A 339 22.92 66.23 -3.94
N ASP A 340 22.64 66.69 -5.17
CA ASP A 340 23.57 67.30 -6.12
C ASP A 340 24.31 66.45 -7.17
N VAL A 341 23.88 66.72 -8.42
CA VAL A 341 24.69 67.29 -9.52
C VAL A 341 25.53 66.33 -10.37
N PHE A 342 25.15 66.30 -11.66
CA PHE A 342 25.94 66.18 -12.90
C PHE A 342 26.85 64.91 -13.03
N ASP A 343 27.06 64.29 -14.19
CA ASP A 343 27.10 64.81 -15.56
C ASP A 343 27.09 63.62 -16.53
N ASP A 344 26.82 63.93 -17.80
CA ASP A 344 26.80 63.06 -18.97
C ASP A 344 28.07 62.21 -19.18
N LYS A 345 27.87 60.94 -19.60
CA LYS A 345 28.24 60.46 -20.95
C LYS A 345 27.86 59.01 -21.22
#